data_AF-A0A838RU55-F1
#
_entry.id   AF-A0A838RU55-F1
#
_cell.length_a   1.000
_cell.length_b   1.000
_cell.length_c   1.000
_cell.angle_alpha   90.00
_cell.angle_beta   90.00
_cell.angle_gamma   90.00
#
_symmetry.space_group_name_H-M   'P 1'
#
loop_
_entity.id
_entity.type
_entity.pdbx_description
1 polymer ?
#
loop_
_entity_poly.entity_id
_entity_poly.type
_entity_poly.pdbx_seq_one_letter_code
_entity_poly.pdbx_strand_id
1 'polypeptide(L)'
;MQKFSLPARLMTKSSIKRVGFVVKPHQPEALKTVCAVVQWLSERGIALLGGPEIERERIEHETGCAVEALDPEKLVAMDLMLVLGGDGTMIATARMLGDSEVP
;
A
#
# COMPACT_ATOMS: atom_id res chain seq x y z
N MET A 1 10.03 31.42 30.25
CA MET A 1 8.72 30.79 29.92
C MET A 1 8.83 30.17 28.53
N GLN A 2 8.28 28.97 28.37
CA GLN A 2 8.65 27.94 27.39
C GLN A 2 8.65 28.38 25.93
N LYS A 3 9.77 28.11 25.23
CA LYS A 3 9.81 27.92 23.79
C LYS A 3 9.16 26.56 23.49
N PHE A 4 7.94 26.57 22.96
CA PHE A 4 7.37 25.38 22.32
C PHE A 4 8.09 25.18 20.99
N SER A 5 9.18 24.42 21.03
CA SER A 5 9.77 23.83 19.83
C SER A 5 8.93 22.60 19.50
N LEU A 6 8.10 22.69 18.47
CA LEU A 6 7.57 21.50 17.80
C LEU A 6 8.78 20.67 17.33
N PRO A 7 8.85 19.36 17.59
CA PRO A 7 9.82 18.55 16.89
C PRO A 7 9.35 18.47 15.44
N ALA A 8 9.97 19.28 14.60
CA ALA A 8 10.03 18.98 13.18
C ALA A 8 10.75 17.63 13.08
N ARG A 9 9.98 16.54 13.11
CA ARG A 9 10.46 15.31 12.48
C ARG A 9 10.55 15.69 11.02
N LEU A 10 11.75 16.13 10.63
CA LEU A 10 12.11 16.27 9.24
C LEU A 10 11.58 15.01 8.56
N MET A 11 10.69 15.17 7.58
CA MET A 11 10.50 14.14 6.56
C MET A 11 11.84 14.08 5.82
N THR A 12 12.82 13.41 6.43
CA THR A 12 14.13 13.12 5.88
C THR A 12 13.91 12.14 4.75
N LYS A 13 13.51 12.65 3.58
CA LYS A 13 13.41 11.96 2.28
C LYS A 13 13.43 10.43 2.46
N SER A 14 12.38 9.88 3.07
CA SER A 14 12.31 8.44 3.30
C SER A 14 12.28 7.82 1.92
N SER A 15 13.33 7.07 1.58
CA SER A 15 13.32 6.35 0.31
C SER A 15 12.23 5.31 0.43
N ILE A 16 11.13 5.46 -0.31
CA ILE A 16 10.08 4.44 -0.39
C ILE A 16 10.74 3.14 -0.88
N LYS A 17 10.62 2.08 -0.08
CA LYS A 17 11.12 0.73 -0.37
C LYS A 17 10.01 -0.31 -0.35
N ARG A 18 8.97 -0.10 0.47
CA ARG A 18 7.85 -1.02 0.64
C ARG A 18 6.54 -0.26 0.56
N VAL A 19 5.74 -0.61 -0.44
CA VAL A 19 4.41 -0.06 -0.66
C VAL A 19 3.39 -1.13 -0.28
N GLY A 20 2.54 -0.81 0.69
CA GLY A 20 1.35 -1.61 0.97
C GLY A 20 0.30 -1.33 -0.09
N PHE A 21 -0.56 -2.29 -0.43
CA PHE A 21 -1.74 -1.97 -1.22
C PHE A 21 -3.02 -2.66 -0.80
N VAL A 22 -4.12 -1.97 -1.05
CA VAL A 22 -5.50 -2.46 -0.92
C VAL A 22 -6.18 -2.25 -2.26
N VAL A 23 -6.90 -3.27 -2.72
CA VAL A 23 -7.70 -3.19 -3.95
C VAL A 23 -9.15 -3.50 -3.63
N LYS A 24 -10.08 -2.76 -4.23
CA LYS A 24 -11.51 -3.09 -4.12
C LYS A 24 -11.75 -4.47 -4.77
N PRO A 25 -12.41 -5.42 -4.07
CA PRO A 25 -12.70 -6.75 -4.62
C PRO A 25 -13.47 -6.69 -5.93
N HIS A 26 -13.32 -7.75 -6.74
CA HIS A 26 -14.12 -7.96 -7.95
C HIS A 26 -14.08 -6.81 -8.99
N GLN A 27 -13.01 -6.01 -9.03
CA GLN A 27 -12.79 -4.99 -10.07
C GLN A 27 -11.70 -5.44 -11.06
N PRO A 28 -12.06 -5.98 -12.24
CA PRO A 28 -11.09 -6.49 -13.22
C PRO A 28 -10.08 -5.44 -13.68
N GLU A 29 -10.51 -4.19 -13.85
CA GLU A 29 -9.66 -3.07 -14.25
C GLU A 29 -8.55 -2.81 -13.23
N ALA A 30 -8.85 -2.99 -11.93
CA ALA A 30 -7.89 -2.80 -10.87
C ALA A 30 -6.79 -3.88 -10.87
N LEU A 31 -7.09 -5.10 -11.32
CA LEU A 31 -6.08 -6.18 -11.40
C LEU A 31 -4.99 -5.85 -12.43
N LYS A 32 -5.38 -5.33 -13.60
CA LYS A 32 -4.43 -4.86 -14.61
C LYS A 32 -3.57 -3.71 -14.07
N THR A 33 -4.18 -2.78 -13.33
CA THR A 33 -3.45 -1.71 -12.65
C THR A 33 -2.46 -2.24 -11.62
N VAL A 34 -2.84 -3.25 -10.82
CA VAL A 34 -1.90 -3.91 -9.88
C VAL A 34 -0.67 -4.42 -10.63
N CYS A 35 -0.84 -5.16 -11.72
CA CYS A 35 0.29 -5.70 -12.48
C CYS A 35 1.19 -4.58 -13.06
N ALA A 36 0.59 -3.53 -13.62
CA ALA A 36 1.35 -2.37 -14.11
C ALA A 36 2.16 -1.69 -12.98
N VAL A 37 1.58 -1.57 -11.79
CA VAL A 37 2.24 -0.99 -10.61
C VAL A 37 3.37 -1.91 -10.10
N VAL A 38 3.14 -3.23 -10.05
CA VAL A 38 4.18 -4.22 -9.68
C VAL A 38 5.40 -4.07 -10.57
N GLN A 39 5.19 -4.05 -11.89
CA GLN A 39 6.27 -3.89 -12.86
C GLN A 39 7.00 -2.54 -12.65
N TRP A 40 6.25 -1.44 -12.58
CA TRP A 40 6.83 -0.11 -12.40
C TRP A 40 7.65 0.05 -11.11
N LEU A 41 7.16 -0.51 -9.99
CA LEU A 41 7.85 -0.47 -8.69
C LEU A 41 9.06 -1.40 -8.65
N SER A 42 8.95 -2.61 -9.21
CA SER A 42 10.05 -3.58 -9.25
C SER A 42 11.26 -3.09 -10.03
N GLU A 43 11.06 -2.39 -11.16
CA GLU A 43 12.11 -1.70 -11.91
C GLU A 43 12.91 -0.70 -11.06
N ARG A 44 12.32 -0.21 -9.96
CA ARG A 44 12.90 0.76 -9.02
C ARG A 44 13.38 0.12 -7.72
N GLY A 45 13.30 -1.21 -7.61
CA GLY A 45 13.64 -1.95 -6.40
C GLY A 45 12.71 -1.63 -5.22
N ILE A 46 11.43 -1.36 -5.50
CA ILE A 46 10.37 -1.11 -4.51
C ILE A 46 9.42 -2.32 -4.50
N ALA A 47 9.15 -2.86 -3.32
CA ALA A 47 8.23 -3.99 -3.16
C ALA A 47 6.78 -3.51 -3.05
N LEU A 48 5.86 -4.19 -3.73
CA LEU A 48 4.41 -4.02 -3.58
C LEU A 48 3.85 -5.21 -2.79
N LEU A 49 3.22 -4.95 -1.64
CA LEU A 49 2.79 -5.96 -0.68
C LEU A 49 1.30 -5.73 -0.37
N GLY A 50 0.45 -6.69 -0.69
CA GLY A 50 -0.98 -6.53 -0.48
C GLY A 50 -1.45 -7.02 0.89
N GLY A 51 -2.67 -6.63 1.25
CA GLY A 51 -3.34 -7.17 2.44
C GLY A 51 -3.83 -8.60 2.29
N PRO A 52 -4.42 -9.19 3.36
CA PRO A 52 -4.89 -10.56 3.32
C PRO A 52 -6.08 -10.77 2.37
N GLU A 53 -6.86 -9.72 2.12
CA GLU A 53 -8.05 -9.75 1.27
C GLU A 53 -7.72 -9.67 -0.24
N ILE A 54 -6.44 -9.60 -0.63
CA ILE A 54 -6.10 -9.55 -2.06
C ILE A 54 -6.34 -10.92 -2.70
N GLU A 55 -7.03 -10.93 -3.84
CA GLU A 55 -7.29 -12.13 -4.63
C GLU A 55 -6.03 -12.55 -5.43
N ARG A 56 -4.93 -12.96 -4.75
CA ARG A 56 -3.61 -13.24 -5.37
C ARG A 56 -3.68 -14.17 -6.57
N GLU A 57 -4.34 -15.31 -6.38
CA GLU A 57 -4.47 -16.35 -7.42
C GLU A 57 -5.17 -15.79 -8.67
N ARG A 58 -6.15 -14.91 -8.47
CA ARG A 58 -6.86 -14.27 -9.57
C ARG A 58 -6.01 -13.21 -10.25
N ILE A 59 -5.24 -12.41 -9.50
CA ILE A 59 -4.29 -11.44 -10.07
C ILE A 59 -3.29 -12.18 -10.97
N GLU A 60 -2.69 -13.26 -10.46
CA GLU A 60 -1.71 -14.06 -11.19
C GLU A 60 -2.34 -14.72 -12.42
N HIS A 61 -3.52 -15.34 -12.29
CA HIS A 61 -4.21 -15.97 -13.40
C HIS A 61 -4.62 -14.97 -14.51
N GLU A 62 -5.12 -13.78 -14.15
CA GLU A 62 -5.60 -12.79 -15.13
C GLU A 62 -4.48 -11.93 -15.74
N THR A 63 -3.35 -11.76 -15.05
CA THR A 63 -2.31 -10.79 -15.45
C THR A 63 -0.92 -11.38 -15.62
N GLY A 64 -0.66 -12.58 -15.08
CA GLY A 64 0.68 -13.17 -15.00
C GLY A 64 1.61 -12.53 -13.96
N CYS A 65 1.16 -11.48 -13.25
CA CYS A 65 1.92 -10.87 -12.16
C CYS A 65 1.65 -11.58 -10.83
N ALA A 66 2.71 -11.99 -10.15
CA ALA A 66 2.63 -12.46 -8.77
C ALA A 66 2.68 -11.27 -7.79
N VAL A 67 1.89 -11.33 -6.73
CA VAL A 67 1.90 -10.38 -5.61
C VAL A 67 1.94 -11.12 -4.29
N GLU A 68 2.74 -10.59 -3.36
CA GLU A 68 2.77 -11.10 -1.99
C GLU A 68 1.64 -10.49 -1.16
N ALA A 69 1.08 -11.28 -0.25
CA ALA A 69 0.10 -10.80 0.73
C ALA A 69 0.70 -10.93 2.13
N LEU A 70 0.46 -9.92 2.96
CA LEU A 70 0.88 -9.88 4.35
C LEU A 70 -0.32 -9.86 5.28
N ASP A 71 -0.09 -10.29 6.52
CA ASP A 71 -1.04 -10.10 7.61
C ASP A 71 -1.33 -8.60 7.82
N PRO A 72 -2.55 -8.21 8.26
CA PRO A 72 -2.92 -6.81 8.47
C PRO A 72 -1.92 -6.04 9.36
N GLU A 73 -1.41 -6.70 10.38
CA GLU A 73 -0.44 -6.15 11.35
C GLU A 73 0.90 -5.79 10.71
N LYS A 74 1.22 -6.36 9.55
CA LYS A 74 2.44 -6.06 8.81
C LYS A 74 2.24 -4.95 7.78
N LEU A 75 1.00 -4.68 7.35
CA LEU A 75 0.66 -3.60 6.42
C LEU A 75 0.81 -2.21 7.05
N VAL A 76 0.69 -2.09 8.36
CA VAL A 76 0.85 -0.80 9.06
C VAL A 76 2.30 -0.32 9.14
N ALA A 77 3.27 -1.15 8.72
CA ALA A 77 4.70 -0.86 8.73
C ALA A 77 5.29 -0.60 7.33
N MET A 78 4.47 -0.14 6.39
CA MET A 78 4.88 0.22 5.03
C MET A 78 5.41 1.66 4.96
N ASP A 79 6.10 2.03 3.88
CA ASP A 79 6.51 3.43 3.66
C ASP A 79 5.39 4.28 3.04
N LEU A 80 4.44 3.62 2.37
CA LEU A 80 3.30 4.21 1.66
C LEU A 80 2.18 3.16 1.54
N MET A 81 0.92 3.59 1.64
CA MET A 81 -0.24 2.76 1.33
C MET A 81 -0.88 3.20 -0.01
N LEU A 82 -0.95 2.27 -0.97
CA LEU A 82 -1.63 2.46 -2.24
C LEU A 82 -3.05 1.90 -2.18
N VAL A 83 -4.06 2.75 -2.40
CA VAL A 83 -5.45 2.33 -2.47
C VAL A 83 -5.94 2.33 -3.92
N LEU A 84 -6.34 1.16 -4.42
CA LEU A 84 -6.96 0.99 -5.73
C LEU A 84 -8.47 0.78 -5.55
N GLY A 85 -9.19 1.88 -5.38
CA GLY A 85 -10.63 1.91 -5.13
C GLY A 85 -11.16 3.33 -5.01
N GLY A 86 -12.40 3.48 -4.54
CA GLY A 86 -12.99 4.80 -4.25
C GLY A 86 -12.86 5.18 -2.77
N ASP A 87 -13.57 6.23 -2.37
CA ASP A 87 -13.53 6.78 -1.00
C ASP A 87 -13.88 5.73 0.08
N GLY A 88 -14.82 4.83 -0.20
CA GLY A 88 -15.17 3.75 0.73
C GLY A 88 -13.98 2.82 1.01
N THR A 89 -13.18 2.52 -0.01
CA THR A 89 -11.95 1.73 0.14
C THR A 89 -10.90 2.54 0.89
N MET A 90 -10.71 3.82 0.53
CA MET A 90 -9.76 4.72 1.20
C MET A 90 -10.06 4.87 2.70
N ILE A 91 -11.31 5.14 3.07
CA ILE A 91 -11.73 5.30 4.48
C ILE A 91 -11.58 3.99 5.23
N ALA A 92 -11.92 2.85 4.62
CA ALA A 92 -11.71 1.54 5.24
C ALA A 92 -10.21 1.28 5.49
N THR A 93 -9.35 1.62 4.53
CA THR A 93 -7.89 1.55 4.69
C THR A 93 -7.39 2.49 5.79
N ALA A 94 -7.87 3.73 5.84
CA ALA A 94 -7.49 4.68 6.89
C ALA A 94 -7.88 4.18 8.30
N ARG A 95 -9.06 3.59 8.43
CA ARG A 95 -9.49 2.95 9.70
C ARG A 95 -8.63 1.74 10.07
N MET A 96 -8.21 0.95 9.08
CA MET A 96 -7.30 -0.19 9.29
C MET A 96 -5.91 0.28 9.76
N LEU A 97 -5.39 1.37 9.19
CA LEU A 97 -4.11 1.95 9.59
C LEU A 97 -4.14 2.56 11.00
N GLY A 98 -5.29 3.02 11.46
CA GLY A 98 -5.46 3.56 12.82
C GLY A 98 -4.58 4.78 13.05
N ASP A 99 -3.78 4.75 14.13
CA ASP A 99 -2.85 5.83 14.50
C ASP A 99 -1.50 5.75 13.75
N SER A 100 -1.37 4.88 12.74
CA SER A 100 -0.14 4.76 11.95
C SER A 100 0.13 6.03 11.14
N GLU A 101 1.40 6.46 11.09
CA GLU A 101 1.85 7.61 10.29
C GLU A 101 2.13 7.26 8.82
N VAL A 102 1.72 6.07 8.36
CA VAL A 102 1.89 5.67 6.95
C VAL A 102 1.02 6.56 6.06
N PRO A 103 1.61 7.25 5.06
CA PRO A 103 0.88 8.08 4.13
C PRO A 103 0.01 7.28 3.15
#